data_AF-A0A937UMJ5-F1
#
_entry.id   AF-A0A937UMJ5-F1
#
_cell.length_a   1.000
_cell.length_b   1.000
_cell.length_c   1.000
_cell.angle_alpha   90.00
_cell.angle_beta   90.00
_cell.angle_gamma   90.00
#
_symmetry.space_group_name_H-M   'P 1'
#
loop_
_entity.id
_entity.type
_entity.pdbx_description
1 polymer ?
#
loop_
_entity_poly.entity_id
_entity_poly.type
_entity_poly.pdbx_seq_one_letter_code
_entity_poly.pdbx_strand_id
1 'polypeptide(L)'
;MVLELGLAICAIAGWFALFGACLLRTRPRPVTPVAPTRDFGGDEPPAVVSLLAHGWKHTDAAARSTLLDLAARRLVELRQPGGDPAQTTIHVPRPGKDDDAGLTAYERRVLDRVRGLAAGGVLPLTALTFRDPEQAKAWSRRLKAEVIADARTRGLTRRRFSSRTRSVLTAAAIVATLAVLVAMLHHGHRTHPGPGPALAATIPTFLVLVALANLPLGERDTPAGRAAAARWLGLRDFLRGDEAFAALPPAAVAVWDRYLPYGGALGVTHVCDEAVDLGMGDRTLVWSSFGGTWHQVRVRYPRLWGRYGKEALPLAASATGCLVAGVALLYYRGRAVDGLVGELHGLFWLASLLGGLYLAGRGAYRLLRAAVDVSSPVTVTGEVLWDAPWRMKSVNEDESVPWLYYLAVDDGQTDGSPYPRTTAWGVPRELWDRYQVGDVIRLTARPWTRRVLDVAVVEKGRARQLLEPTTDDATERLIAEAMGVATPGWRPEAGADVPPAGELLTVDEVSRAVGRQVTVAQSPIAPRSMSIRLFEADGRRAALVVVGRGLAGRLAMRRHRGGAPLPGIGDEAYQGDRWAIARSGDLVVSVRAEGRAELPHPGNLPWLLSTAVSRLPDDQPRRDPSSFSAP
;
A
#
# COMPACT_ATOMS: atom_id res chain seq x y z
N MET A 1 -16.26 -44.42 6.25
CA MET A 1 -14.96 -43.74 6.34
C MET A 1 -14.14 -43.86 5.05
N VAL A 2 -13.64 -45.05 4.66
CA VAL A 2 -12.72 -45.20 3.50
C VAL A 2 -13.32 -44.72 2.17
N LEU A 3 -14.57 -45.07 1.89
CA LEU A 3 -15.24 -44.72 0.62
C LEU A 3 -15.61 -43.22 0.53
N GLU A 4 -15.98 -42.61 1.66
CA GLU A 4 -16.32 -41.17 1.74
C GLU A 4 -15.08 -40.29 1.63
N LEU A 5 -14.01 -40.66 2.34
CA LEU A 5 -12.72 -39.98 2.26
C LEU A 5 -12.11 -40.14 0.86
N GLY A 6 -12.25 -41.32 0.26
CA GLY A 6 -11.82 -41.60 -1.11
C GLY A 6 -12.49 -40.68 -2.13
N LEU A 7 -13.81 -40.45 -2.04
CA LEU A 7 -14.54 -39.56 -2.94
C LEU A 7 -14.03 -38.10 -2.86
N ALA A 8 -13.87 -37.58 -1.64
CA ALA A 8 -13.38 -36.21 -1.42
C ALA A 8 -11.94 -36.04 -1.92
N ILE A 9 -11.06 -37.00 -1.60
CA ILE A 9 -9.66 -36.99 -2.06
C ILE A 9 -9.58 -37.07 -3.58
N CYS A 10 -10.33 -37.98 -4.22
CA CYS A 10 -10.35 -38.12 -5.68
C CYS A 10 -10.85 -36.84 -6.37
N ALA A 11 -11.86 -36.17 -5.81
CA ALA A 11 -12.40 -34.95 -6.40
C ALA A 11 -11.41 -33.76 -6.30
N ILE A 12 -10.75 -33.60 -5.16
CA ILE A 12 -9.70 -32.59 -4.97
C ILE A 12 -8.49 -32.90 -5.86
N ALA A 13 -8.03 -34.15 -5.89
CA ALA A 13 -6.93 -34.58 -6.75
C ALA A 13 -7.24 -34.37 -8.23
N GLY A 14 -8.47 -34.68 -8.66
CA GLY A 14 -8.94 -34.40 -10.03
C GLY A 14 -8.92 -32.92 -10.37
N TRP A 15 -9.31 -32.05 -9.42
CA TRP A 15 -9.20 -30.61 -9.60
C TRP A 15 -7.75 -30.15 -9.77
N PHE A 16 -6.83 -30.62 -8.93
CA PHE A 16 -5.40 -30.29 -9.04
C PHE A 16 -4.77 -30.84 -10.33
N ALA A 17 -5.17 -32.04 -10.77
CA ALA A 17 -4.74 -32.60 -12.06
C ALA A 17 -5.21 -31.74 -13.23
N LEU A 18 -6.47 -31.28 -13.23
CA LEU A 18 -7.01 -30.36 -14.23
C LEU A 18 -6.26 -29.01 -14.23
N PHE A 19 -6.01 -28.47 -13.04
CA PHE A 19 -5.24 -27.23 -12.87
C PHE A 19 -3.80 -27.39 -13.40
N GLY A 20 -3.12 -28.49 -13.06
CA GLY A 20 -1.79 -28.82 -13.55
C GLY A 20 -1.74 -29.01 -15.07
N ALA A 21 -2.72 -29.71 -15.66
CA ALA A 21 -2.85 -29.86 -17.11
C ALA A 21 -3.05 -28.50 -17.80
N CYS A 22 -3.85 -27.61 -17.22
CA CYS A 22 -4.00 -26.23 -17.71
C CYS A 22 -2.68 -25.46 -17.65
N LEU A 23 -1.91 -25.58 -16.55
CA LEU A 23 -0.61 -24.94 -16.42
C LEU A 23 0.40 -25.42 -17.47
N LEU A 24 0.47 -26.74 -17.72
CA LEU A 24 1.35 -27.34 -18.71
C LEU A 24 0.98 -26.89 -20.13
N ARG A 25 -0.30 -26.97 -20.50
CA ARG A 25 -0.79 -26.57 -21.82
C ARG A 25 -0.63 -25.06 -22.09
N THR A 26 -0.63 -24.26 -21.03
CA THR A 26 -0.51 -22.80 -21.10
C THR A 26 0.89 -22.28 -20.85
N ARG A 27 1.89 -23.17 -20.71
CA ARG A 27 3.28 -22.77 -20.61
C ARG A 27 3.69 -21.95 -21.85
N PRO A 28 4.33 -20.78 -21.67
CA PRO A 28 4.87 -20.02 -22.80
C PRO A 28 5.87 -20.87 -23.58
N ARG A 29 5.82 -20.79 -24.90
CA ARG A 29 6.76 -21.52 -25.76
C ARG A 29 8.11 -20.80 -25.77
N PRO A 30 9.24 -21.53 -25.76
CA PRO A 30 10.53 -20.90 -26.00
C PRO A 30 10.52 -20.25 -27.39
N VAL A 31 11.14 -19.08 -27.49
CA VAL A 31 11.29 -18.33 -28.73
C VAL A 31 12.72 -18.51 -29.21
N THR A 32 12.89 -19.01 -30.44
CA THR A 32 14.18 -19.05 -31.10
C THR A 32 14.45 -17.67 -31.71
N PRO A 33 15.62 -17.05 -31.45
CA PRO A 33 16.01 -15.80 -32.09
C PRO A 33 16.06 -15.93 -33.62
N VAL A 34 15.77 -14.84 -34.33
CA VAL A 34 16.18 -14.74 -35.74
C VAL A 34 17.69 -14.51 -35.83
N ALA A 35 18.26 -14.58 -37.04
CA ALA A 35 19.67 -14.27 -37.25
C ALA A 35 20.02 -12.88 -36.67
N PRO A 36 21.22 -12.71 -36.06
CA PRO A 36 21.63 -11.43 -35.50
C PRO A 36 21.48 -10.30 -36.51
N THR A 37 20.78 -9.23 -36.14
CA THR A 37 20.51 -8.08 -37.01
C THR A 37 20.69 -6.76 -36.27
N ARG A 38 21.07 -5.72 -37.01
CA ARG A 38 21.13 -4.34 -36.51
C ARG A 38 19.76 -3.66 -36.52
N ASP A 39 18.83 -4.22 -37.30
CA ASP A 39 17.52 -3.62 -37.48
C ASP A 39 16.67 -3.75 -36.22
N PHE A 40 15.92 -2.69 -35.91
CA PHE A 40 14.96 -2.74 -34.82
C PHE A 40 13.84 -3.74 -35.14
N GLY A 41 13.45 -4.52 -34.14
CA GLY A 41 12.47 -5.60 -34.29
C GLY A 41 11.04 -5.14 -34.53
N GLY A 42 10.77 -3.83 -34.57
CA GLY A 42 9.46 -3.22 -34.81
C GLY A 42 9.28 -1.89 -34.08
N ASP A 43 8.03 -1.45 -33.98
CA ASP A 43 7.63 -0.20 -33.30
C ASP A 43 7.13 -0.43 -31.87
N GLU A 44 7.42 -1.60 -31.29
CA GLU A 44 7.12 -1.86 -29.89
C GLU A 44 7.99 -0.99 -28.97
N PRO A 45 7.41 -0.34 -27.94
CA PRO A 45 8.19 0.42 -26.96
C PRO A 45 9.11 -0.48 -26.14
N PRO A 46 10.24 0.05 -25.60
CA PRO A 46 11.20 -0.75 -24.85
C PRO A 46 10.61 -1.51 -23.66
N ALA A 47 9.62 -0.96 -22.96
CA ALA A 47 8.92 -1.66 -21.88
C ALA A 47 8.21 -2.95 -22.34
N VAL A 48 7.58 -2.91 -23.52
CA VAL A 48 6.91 -4.07 -24.13
C VAL A 48 7.95 -5.05 -24.65
N VAL A 49 9.04 -4.57 -25.24
CA VAL A 49 10.17 -5.43 -25.68
C VAL A 49 10.77 -6.17 -24.50
N SER A 50 10.95 -5.53 -23.34
CA SER A 50 11.40 -6.18 -22.12
C SER A 50 10.48 -7.35 -21.73
N LEU A 51 9.17 -7.13 -21.76
CA LEU A 51 8.19 -8.19 -21.49
C LEU A 51 8.34 -9.36 -22.45
N LEU A 52 8.53 -9.11 -23.75
CA LEU A 52 8.67 -10.16 -24.77
C LEU A 52 9.99 -10.93 -24.63
N ALA A 53 11.11 -10.22 -24.45
CA ALA A 53 12.45 -10.80 -24.37
C ALA A 53 12.65 -11.68 -23.12
N HIS A 54 11.96 -11.35 -22.02
CA HIS A 54 12.01 -12.09 -20.76
C HIS A 54 10.91 -13.16 -20.64
N GLY A 55 10.37 -13.64 -21.76
CA GLY A 55 9.41 -14.73 -21.79
C GLY A 55 8.07 -14.38 -21.14
N TRP A 56 7.55 -13.19 -21.45
CA TRP A 56 6.28 -12.65 -20.95
C TRP A 56 6.24 -12.45 -19.42
N LYS A 57 7.41 -12.30 -18.81
CA LYS A 57 7.57 -11.93 -17.39
C LYS A 57 7.94 -10.46 -17.30
N HIS A 58 7.27 -9.75 -16.41
CA HIS A 58 7.62 -8.37 -16.09
C HIS A 58 8.88 -8.35 -15.22
N THR A 59 9.84 -7.50 -15.59
CA THR A 59 11.11 -7.27 -14.93
C THR A 59 11.31 -5.78 -14.73
N ASP A 60 12.20 -5.40 -13.80
CA ASP A 60 12.49 -3.99 -13.51
C ASP A 60 13.12 -3.25 -14.72
N ALA A 61 13.65 -4.01 -15.68
CA ALA A 61 14.13 -3.49 -16.96
C ALA A 61 13.06 -2.72 -17.74
N ALA A 62 11.76 -2.98 -17.52
CA ALA A 62 10.69 -2.23 -18.18
C ALA A 62 10.70 -0.74 -17.77
N ALA A 63 10.84 -0.44 -16.48
CA ALA A 63 10.89 0.93 -15.99
C ALA A 63 12.16 1.66 -16.45
N ARG A 64 13.30 0.98 -16.34
CA ARG A 64 14.61 1.48 -16.74
C ARG A 64 14.69 1.80 -18.23
N SER A 65 14.31 0.85 -19.08
CA SER A 65 14.31 1.04 -20.53
C SER A 65 13.34 2.14 -20.96
N THR A 66 12.21 2.30 -20.26
CA THR A 66 11.31 3.44 -20.48
C THR A 66 11.98 4.77 -20.15
N LEU A 67 12.72 4.87 -19.03
CA LEU A 67 13.45 6.09 -18.68
C LEU A 67 14.51 6.44 -19.74
N LEU A 68 15.26 5.45 -20.20
CA LEU A 68 16.23 5.64 -21.29
C LEU A 68 15.54 6.06 -22.60
N ASP A 69 14.38 5.48 -22.91
CA ASP A 69 13.60 5.85 -24.10
C ASP A 69 13.11 7.30 -24.06
N LEU A 70 12.62 7.74 -22.89
CA LEU A 70 12.26 9.14 -22.66
C LEU A 70 13.47 10.07 -22.86
N ALA A 71 14.67 9.61 -22.49
CA ALA A 71 15.90 10.36 -22.71
C ALA A 71 16.31 10.40 -24.19
N ALA A 72 16.21 9.28 -24.90
CA ALA A 72 16.43 9.20 -26.35
C ALA A 72 15.48 10.13 -27.12
N ARG A 73 14.21 10.20 -26.68
CA ARG A 73 13.19 11.11 -27.21
C ARG A 73 13.33 12.57 -26.72
N ARG A 74 14.39 12.89 -25.96
CA ARG A 74 14.72 14.23 -25.43
C ARG A 74 13.67 14.85 -24.50
N LEU A 75 12.82 14.02 -23.90
CA LEU A 75 11.87 14.46 -22.86
C LEU A 75 12.56 14.67 -21.51
N VAL A 76 13.70 14.00 -21.33
CA VAL A 76 14.65 14.22 -20.24
C VAL A 76 16.07 14.15 -20.81
N GLU A 77 17.04 14.76 -20.14
CA GLU A 77 18.45 14.70 -20.56
C GLU A 77 19.29 14.05 -19.46
N LEU A 78 20.06 13.03 -19.80
CA LEU A 78 20.97 12.35 -18.87
C LEU A 78 22.37 12.93 -18.99
N ARG A 79 22.85 13.57 -17.93
CA ARG A 79 24.21 14.13 -17.86
C ARG A 79 25.04 13.39 -16.83
N GLN A 80 26.23 12.98 -17.23
CA GLN A 80 27.20 12.35 -16.35
C GLN A 80 28.40 13.30 -16.17
N PRO A 81 28.47 14.06 -15.07
CA PRO A 81 29.54 15.05 -14.87
C PRO A 81 30.91 14.41 -14.53
N GLY A 82 30.94 13.13 -14.15
CA GLY A 82 32.16 12.40 -13.76
C GLY A 82 32.29 11.02 -14.42
N GLY A 83 33.31 10.24 -14.05
CA GLY A 83 33.51 8.88 -14.59
C GLY A 83 32.58 7.81 -14.00
N ASP A 84 31.90 8.11 -12.89
CA ASP A 84 31.02 7.19 -12.18
C ASP A 84 29.57 7.27 -12.72
N PRO A 85 29.02 6.18 -13.30
CA PRO A 85 27.64 6.12 -13.79
C PRO A 85 26.59 6.43 -12.70
N ALA A 86 26.87 6.16 -11.43
CA ALA A 86 25.96 6.42 -10.31
C ALA A 86 25.76 7.93 -10.04
N GLN A 87 26.67 8.77 -10.54
CA GLN A 87 26.60 10.23 -10.45
C GLN A 87 25.83 10.86 -11.62
N THR A 88 25.21 10.05 -12.48
CA THR A 88 24.36 10.56 -13.55
C THR A 88 23.20 11.37 -12.98
N THR A 89 22.94 12.53 -13.57
CA THR A 89 21.85 13.44 -13.23
C THR A 89 20.88 13.53 -14.39
N ILE A 90 19.60 13.58 -14.06
CA ILE A 90 18.49 13.75 -14.98
C ILE A 90 18.12 15.22 -14.97
N HIS A 91 18.20 15.86 -16.13
CA HIS A 91 17.74 17.23 -16.35
C HIS A 91 16.38 17.18 -17.00
N VAL A 92 15.42 17.89 -16.41
CA VAL A 92 14.04 17.97 -16.88
C VAL A 92 13.87 19.31 -17.60
N PRO A 93 13.70 19.31 -18.94
CA PRO A 93 13.39 20.52 -19.69
C PRO A 93 12.06 21.13 -19.21
N ARG A 94 11.87 22.42 -19.45
CA ARG A 94 10.53 23.03 -19.25
C ARG A 94 9.55 22.38 -20.20
N PRO A 95 8.38 21.90 -19.73
CA PRO A 95 7.42 21.21 -20.57
C PRO A 95 6.88 22.16 -21.65
N GLY A 96 7.06 21.78 -22.91
CA GLY A 96 6.33 22.32 -24.05
C GLY A 96 4.89 21.83 -24.05
N LYS A 97 3.99 22.59 -24.70
CA LYS A 97 2.54 22.33 -24.70
C LYS A 97 2.16 20.99 -25.36
N ASP A 98 3.03 20.44 -26.21
CA ASP A 98 2.81 19.23 -26.99
C ASP A 98 3.74 18.05 -26.61
N ASP A 99 4.64 18.23 -25.62
CA ASP A 99 5.70 17.25 -25.30
C ASP A 99 5.15 15.93 -24.75
N ASP A 100 3.95 15.97 -24.17
CA ASP A 100 3.30 14.80 -23.56
C ASP A 100 2.37 14.07 -24.55
N ALA A 101 2.18 14.61 -25.76
CA ALA A 101 1.34 14.02 -26.79
C ALA A 101 1.94 12.71 -27.32
N GLY A 102 1.16 11.63 -27.27
CA GLY A 102 1.59 10.31 -27.75
C GLY A 102 2.34 9.45 -26.71
N LEU A 103 2.47 9.90 -25.45
CA LEU A 103 3.01 9.07 -24.38
C LEU A 103 2.01 8.00 -23.92
N THR A 104 2.50 6.77 -23.80
CA THR A 104 1.74 5.69 -23.15
C THR A 104 1.53 5.97 -21.66
N ALA A 105 0.62 5.23 -21.02
CA ALA A 105 0.33 5.43 -19.59
C ALA A 105 1.55 5.18 -18.69
N TYR A 106 2.34 4.15 -19.00
CA TYR A 106 3.55 3.82 -18.24
C TYR A 106 4.71 4.79 -18.52
N GLU A 107 4.84 5.31 -19.75
CA GLU A 107 5.80 6.37 -20.07
C GLU A 107 5.52 7.64 -19.27
N ARG A 108 4.25 8.08 -19.25
CA ARG A 108 3.82 9.21 -18.41
C ARG A 108 4.12 8.95 -16.94
N ARG A 109 3.79 7.76 -16.43
CA ARG A 109 4.07 7.39 -15.04
C ARG A 109 5.56 7.51 -14.66
N VAL A 110 6.47 7.13 -15.56
CA VAL A 110 7.92 7.28 -15.33
C VAL A 110 8.32 8.76 -15.39
N LEU A 111 7.82 9.49 -16.40
CA LEU A 111 8.11 10.91 -16.58
C LEU A 111 7.58 11.78 -15.42
N ASP A 112 6.35 11.54 -14.96
CA ASP A 112 5.73 12.22 -13.83
C ASP A 112 6.51 11.98 -12.54
N ARG A 113 7.01 10.75 -12.33
CA ARG A 113 7.90 10.43 -11.21
C ARG A 113 9.18 11.25 -11.27
N VAL A 114 9.82 11.34 -12.43
CA VAL A 114 11.03 12.16 -12.62
C VAL A 114 10.72 13.63 -12.35
N ARG A 115 9.67 14.16 -12.98
CA ARG A 115 9.25 15.57 -12.88
C ARG A 115 8.95 15.98 -11.44
N GLY A 116 8.18 15.19 -10.70
CA GLY A 116 7.83 15.56 -9.32
C GLY A 116 8.88 15.21 -8.27
N LEU A 117 9.92 14.44 -8.61
CA LEU A 117 11.10 14.34 -7.74
C LEU A 117 12.13 15.43 -8.05
N ALA A 118 12.18 15.97 -9.27
CA ALA A 118 13.18 16.97 -9.66
C ALA A 118 13.12 18.24 -8.78
N ALA A 119 14.28 18.66 -8.29
CA ALA A 119 14.47 19.91 -7.57
C ALA A 119 15.28 20.86 -8.45
N GLY A 120 14.72 22.05 -8.74
CA GLY A 120 15.37 23.00 -9.66
C GLY A 120 15.55 22.47 -11.09
N GLY A 121 14.72 21.50 -11.52
CA GLY A 121 14.84 20.86 -12.84
C GLY A 121 15.92 19.78 -12.94
N VAL A 122 16.55 19.38 -11.82
CA VAL A 122 17.58 18.35 -11.77
C VAL A 122 17.19 17.25 -10.77
N LEU A 123 17.53 16.00 -11.09
CA LEU A 123 17.31 14.82 -10.25
C LEU A 123 18.49 13.84 -10.39
N PRO A 124 19.24 13.52 -9.32
CA PRO A 124 20.22 12.43 -9.37
C PRO A 124 19.55 11.10 -9.71
N LEU A 125 20.16 10.30 -10.57
CA LEU A 125 19.59 9.05 -11.05
C LEU A 125 19.25 8.09 -9.89
N THR A 126 20.14 7.98 -8.91
CA THR A 126 19.97 7.14 -7.72
C THR A 126 18.93 7.68 -6.71
N ALA A 127 18.46 8.93 -6.89
CA ALA A 127 17.35 9.50 -6.12
C ALA A 127 15.96 9.08 -6.63
N LEU A 128 15.88 8.35 -7.76
CA LEU A 128 14.63 7.76 -8.26
C LEU A 128 14.10 6.60 -7.40
N THR A 129 14.94 6.06 -6.51
CA THR A 129 14.58 4.96 -5.62
C THR A 129 13.45 5.34 -4.66
N PHE A 130 12.67 4.34 -4.24
CA PHE A 130 11.60 4.51 -3.28
C PHE A 130 12.12 4.47 -1.85
N ARG A 131 11.49 5.25 -0.98
CA ARG A 131 11.76 5.27 0.45
C ARG A 131 10.73 4.48 1.26
N ASP A 132 9.59 4.16 0.65
CA ASP A 132 8.49 3.39 1.22
C ASP A 132 8.23 2.11 0.39
N PRO A 133 8.29 0.91 1.00
CA PRO A 133 8.06 -0.35 0.30
C PRO A 133 6.63 -0.53 -0.23
N GLU A 134 5.62 0.05 0.42
CA GLU A 134 4.23 -0.06 -0.05
C GLU A 134 4.04 0.76 -1.33
N GLN A 135 4.56 1.99 -1.35
CA GLN A 135 4.59 2.84 -2.53
C GLN A 135 5.36 2.18 -3.68
N ALA A 136 6.55 1.63 -3.41
CA ALA A 136 7.35 0.92 -4.42
C ALA A 136 6.56 -0.23 -5.07
N LYS A 137 5.92 -1.06 -4.23
CA LYS A 137 5.13 -2.20 -4.67
C LYS A 137 3.88 -1.78 -5.42
N ALA A 138 3.19 -0.72 -4.98
CA ALA A 138 1.99 -0.20 -5.63
C ALA A 138 2.33 0.40 -7.01
N TRP A 139 3.40 1.19 -7.09
CA TRP A 139 3.88 1.79 -8.34
C TRP A 139 4.34 0.72 -9.34
N SER A 140 5.16 -0.24 -8.92
CA SER A 140 5.60 -1.35 -9.78
C SER A 140 4.43 -2.19 -10.29
N ARG A 141 3.43 -2.45 -9.42
CA ARG A 141 2.19 -3.16 -9.81
C ARG A 141 1.40 -2.41 -10.88
N ARG A 142 1.30 -1.08 -10.76
CA ARG A 142 0.61 -0.20 -11.74
C ARG A 142 1.36 -0.20 -13.07
N LEU A 143 2.67 0.04 -13.06
CA LEU A 143 3.52 -0.01 -14.24
C LEU A 143 3.39 -1.35 -14.97
N LYS A 144 3.47 -2.46 -14.23
CA LYS A 144 3.27 -3.81 -14.77
C LYS A 144 1.92 -3.96 -15.46
N ALA A 145 0.84 -3.47 -14.83
CA ALA A 145 -0.50 -3.57 -15.38
C ALA A 145 -0.64 -2.78 -16.69
N GLU A 146 -0.08 -1.57 -16.75
CA GLU A 146 -0.08 -0.70 -17.94
C GLU A 146 0.71 -1.30 -19.11
N VAL A 147 1.91 -1.83 -18.84
CA VAL A 147 2.73 -2.50 -19.86
C VAL A 147 2.04 -3.74 -20.40
N ILE A 148 1.41 -4.54 -19.54
CA ILE A 148 0.64 -5.72 -19.97
C ILE A 148 -0.59 -5.30 -20.80
N ALA A 149 -1.29 -4.24 -20.41
CA ALA A 149 -2.45 -3.74 -21.13
C ALA A 149 -2.07 -3.26 -22.55
N ASP A 150 -0.98 -2.51 -22.70
CA ASP A 150 -0.46 -2.08 -24.00
C ASP A 150 -0.05 -3.27 -24.86
N ALA A 151 0.72 -4.21 -24.30
CA ALA A 151 1.16 -5.40 -25.02
C ALA A 151 0.00 -6.29 -25.49
N ARG A 152 -1.10 -6.36 -24.72
CA ARG A 152 -2.34 -7.05 -25.12
C ARG A 152 -3.10 -6.29 -26.20
N THR A 153 -3.19 -4.97 -26.11
CA THR A 153 -3.84 -4.10 -27.11
C THR A 153 -3.17 -4.26 -28.47
N ARG A 154 -1.85 -4.42 -28.48
CA ARG A 154 -1.03 -4.73 -29.67
C ARG A 154 -1.14 -6.20 -30.15
N GLY A 155 -1.89 -7.04 -29.45
CA GLY A 155 -2.06 -8.46 -29.79
C GLY A 155 -0.80 -9.32 -29.57
N LEU A 156 0.20 -8.82 -28.85
CA LEU A 156 1.48 -9.50 -28.64
C LEU A 156 1.43 -10.49 -27.47
N THR A 157 0.53 -10.26 -26.53
CA THR A 157 0.36 -11.10 -25.34
C THR A 157 -1.11 -11.40 -25.09
N ARG A 158 -1.37 -12.44 -24.32
CA ARG A 158 -2.71 -12.79 -23.86
C ARG A 158 -2.65 -13.41 -22.48
N ARG A 159 -3.76 -13.36 -21.74
CA ARG A 159 -3.89 -14.02 -20.44
C ARG A 159 -3.56 -15.51 -20.54
N ARG A 160 -2.78 -16.02 -19.58
CA ARG A 160 -2.46 -17.45 -19.52
C ARG A 160 -3.70 -18.32 -19.36
N PHE A 161 -4.59 -17.96 -18.43
CA PHE A 161 -5.92 -18.54 -18.30
C PHE A 161 -6.97 -17.63 -18.94
N SER A 162 -7.60 -18.13 -19.98
CA SER A 162 -8.76 -17.47 -20.60
C SER A 162 -9.94 -17.42 -19.62
N SER A 163 -10.90 -16.53 -19.86
CA SER A 163 -12.16 -16.49 -19.10
C SER A 163 -12.83 -17.88 -19.06
N ARG A 164 -12.87 -18.58 -20.22
CA ARG A 164 -13.40 -19.95 -20.31
C ARG A 164 -12.67 -20.94 -19.41
N THR A 165 -11.33 -20.90 -19.40
CA THR A 165 -10.51 -21.79 -18.56
C THR A 165 -10.80 -21.56 -17.07
N ARG A 166 -10.97 -20.30 -16.66
CA ARG A 166 -11.34 -19.97 -15.28
C ARG A 166 -12.75 -20.44 -14.94
N SER A 167 -13.72 -20.26 -15.84
CA SER A 167 -15.08 -20.77 -15.66
C SER A 167 -15.09 -22.29 -15.49
N VAL A 168 -14.30 -23.02 -16.29
CA VAL A 168 -14.15 -24.48 -16.17
C VAL A 168 -13.51 -24.87 -14.83
N LEU A 169 -12.43 -24.21 -14.41
CA LEU A 169 -11.78 -24.48 -13.12
C LEU A 169 -12.69 -24.12 -11.93
N THR A 170 -13.50 -23.08 -12.05
CA THR A 170 -14.48 -22.67 -11.03
C THR A 170 -15.63 -23.67 -10.95
N ALA A 171 -16.16 -24.12 -12.09
CA ALA A 171 -17.16 -25.18 -12.13
C ALA A 171 -16.63 -26.50 -11.53
N ALA A 172 -15.38 -26.87 -11.87
CA ALA A 172 -14.72 -28.01 -11.27
C ALA A 172 -14.52 -27.84 -9.75
N ALA A 173 -14.23 -26.62 -9.28
CA ALA A 173 -14.12 -26.33 -7.84
C ALA A 173 -15.47 -26.52 -7.13
N ILE A 174 -16.59 -26.13 -7.75
CA ILE A 174 -17.94 -26.38 -7.22
C ILE A 174 -18.18 -27.88 -7.13
N VAL A 175 -17.88 -28.66 -8.16
CA VAL A 175 -18.05 -30.13 -8.16
C VAL A 175 -17.21 -30.78 -7.06
N ALA A 176 -15.93 -30.40 -6.93
CA ALA A 176 -15.07 -30.91 -5.87
C ALA A 176 -15.58 -30.55 -4.47
N THR A 177 -16.07 -29.32 -4.29
CA THR A 177 -16.67 -28.85 -3.04
C THR A 177 -17.94 -29.62 -2.70
N LEU A 178 -18.81 -29.89 -3.68
CA LEU A 178 -20.02 -30.68 -3.50
C LEU A 178 -19.69 -32.12 -3.10
N ALA A 179 -18.65 -32.73 -3.68
CA ALA A 179 -18.18 -34.05 -3.29
C ALA A 179 -17.70 -34.10 -1.82
N VAL A 180 -16.98 -33.06 -1.37
CA VAL A 180 -16.57 -32.89 0.04
C VAL A 180 -17.78 -32.73 0.94
N LEU A 181 -18.76 -31.90 0.56
CA LEU A 181 -19.99 -31.70 1.32
C LEU A 181 -20.78 -33.01 1.48
N VAL A 182 -20.97 -33.76 0.39
CA VAL A 182 -21.67 -35.06 0.40
C VAL A 182 -20.93 -36.07 1.28
N ALA A 183 -19.60 -36.16 1.18
CA ALA A 183 -18.79 -37.02 2.03
C ALA A 183 -18.94 -36.66 3.53
N MET A 184 -18.98 -35.36 3.86
CA MET A 184 -19.11 -34.88 5.23
C MET A 184 -20.52 -35.05 5.80
N LEU A 185 -21.57 -34.78 5.01
CA LEU A 185 -22.96 -35.01 5.43
C LEU A 185 -23.22 -36.50 5.68
N HIS A 186 -22.71 -37.36 4.79
CA HIS A 186 -22.85 -38.80 4.94
C HIS A 186 -22.05 -39.35 6.13
N HIS A 187 -20.88 -38.79 6.42
CA HIS A 187 -20.10 -39.10 7.62
C HIS A 187 -20.81 -38.62 8.91
N GLY A 188 -21.27 -37.38 8.94
CA GLY A 188 -21.96 -36.78 10.09
C GLY A 188 -23.26 -37.52 10.45
N HIS A 189 -24.00 -38.02 9.45
CA HIS A 189 -25.18 -38.85 9.69
C HIS A 189 -24.85 -40.18 10.42
N ARG A 190 -23.60 -40.65 10.38
CA ARG A 190 -23.14 -41.89 11.03
C ARG A 190 -22.51 -41.72 12.40
N THR A 191 -21.89 -40.57 12.68
CA THR A 191 -21.06 -40.39 13.88
C THR A 191 -21.64 -39.42 14.91
N HIS A 192 -22.19 -38.27 14.51
CA HIS A 192 -22.86 -37.32 15.42
C HIS A 192 -23.88 -36.43 14.67
N PRO A 193 -25.17 -36.39 15.09
CA PRO A 193 -26.19 -35.57 14.44
C PRO A 193 -25.98 -34.08 14.78
N GLY A 194 -25.30 -33.34 13.91
CA GLY A 194 -25.19 -31.88 13.97
C GLY A 194 -24.66 -31.27 12.66
N PRO A 195 -25.21 -30.14 12.17
CA PRO A 195 -24.82 -29.54 10.89
C PRO A 195 -23.49 -28.75 10.91
N GLY A 196 -22.89 -28.54 12.09
CA GLY A 196 -21.70 -27.70 12.29
C GLY A 196 -20.41 -28.11 11.55
N PRO A 197 -19.96 -29.38 11.59
CA PRO A 197 -18.66 -29.77 11.03
C PRO A 197 -18.64 -29.82 9.49
N ALA A 198 -19.78 -30.06 8.82
CA ALA A 198 -19.84 -30.13 7.37
C ALA A 198 -19.66 -28.76 6.69
N LEU A 199 -20.24 -27.70 7.26
CA LEU A 199 -20.09 -26.34 6.74
C LEU A 199 -18.69 -25.76 7.00
N ALA A 200 -18.08 -26.09 8.14
CA ALA A 200 -16.76 -25.61 8.54
C ALA A 200 -15.63 -26.04 7.58
N ALA A 201 -15.73 -27.21 6.94
CA ALA A 201 -14.75 -27.69 5.97
C ALA A 201 -15.07 -27.28 4.52
N THR A 202 -16.35 -27.23 4.15
CA THR A 202 -16.77 -27.02 2.74
C THR A 202 -16.49 -25.60 2.24
N ILE A 203 -16.76 -24.59 3.08
CA ILE A 203 -16.54 -23.18 2.74
C ILE A 203 -15.06 -22.87 2.47
N PRO A 204 -14.10 -23.20 3.36
CA PRO A 204 -12.70 -22.91 3.09
C PRO A 204 -12.17 -23.69 1.89
N THR A 205 -12.58 -24.95 1.67
CA THR A 205 -12.18 -25.69 0.46
C THR A 205 -12.64 -24.98 -0.81
N PHE A 206 -13.89 -24.56 -0.88
CA PHE A 206 -14.39 -23.80 -2.03
C PHE A 206 -13.61 -22.50 -2.25
N LEU A 207 -13.42 -21.72 -1.19
CA LEU A 207 -12.70 -20.45 -1.25
C LEU A 207 -11.26 -20.64 -1.74
N VAL A 208 -10.55 -21.67 -1.25
CA VAL A 208 -9.18 -21.98 -1.67
C VAL A 208 -9.13 -22.39 -3.14
N LEU A 209 -10.00 -23.31 -3.59
CA LEU A 209 -10.00 -23.78 -4.98
C LEU A 209 -10.37 -22.65 -5.96
N VAL A 210 -11.34 -21.81 -5.60
CA VAL A 210 -11.72 -20.65 -6.41
C VAL A 210 -10.62 -19.59 -6.42
N ALA A 211 -9.96 -19.34 -5.28
CA ALA A 211 -8.82 -18.43 -5.21
C ALA A 211 -7.68 -18.92 -6.13
N LEU A 212 -7.33 -20.21 -6.07
CA LEU A 212 -6.32 -20.82 -6.94
C LEU A 212 -6.71 -20.74 -8.43
N ALA A 213 -7.98 -21.00 -8.77
CA ALA A 213 -8.50 -20.89 -10.15
C ALA A 213 -8.38 -19.46 -10.72
N ASN A 214 -8.45 -18.45 -9.85
CA ASN A 214 -8.41 -17.04 -10.21
C ASN A 214 -7.05 -16.37 -9.96
N LEU A 215 -6.01 -17.15 -9.62
CA LEU A 215 -4.67 -16.61 -9.44
C LEU A 215 -4.15 -15.94 -10.73
N PRO A 216 -3.51 -14.77 -10.62
CA PRO A 216 -2.87 -14.09 -11.75
C PRO A 216 -1.58 -14.82 -12.15
N LEU A 217 -1.72 -15.88 -12.95
CA LEU A 217 -0.62 -16.77 -13.38
C LEU A 217 0.26 -16.21 -14.52
N GLY A 218 0.16 -14.90 -14.78
CA GLY A 218 0.93 -14.15 -15.78
C GLY A 218 0.37 -14.20 -17.20
N GLU A 219 1.21 -13.75 -18.14
CA GLU A 219 0.90 -13.68 -19.56
C GLU A 219 1.37 -14.92 -20.33
N ARG A 220 0.78 -15.11 -21.51
CA ARG A 220 1.13 -16.12 -22.50
C ARG A 220 1.34 -15.48 -23.87
N ASP A 221 2.17 -16.15 -24.65
CA ASP A 221 2.50 -15.87 -26.03
C ASP A 221 1.31 -15.91 -27.01
N THR A 222 1.36 -15.01 -28.01
CA THR A 222 0.57 -15.05 -29.26
C THR A 222 1.51 -15.33 -30.44
N PRO A 223 1.00 -15.74 -31.62
CA PRO A 223 1.82 -15.90 -32.81
C PRO A 223 2.57 -14.62 -33.19
N ALA A 224 1.89 -13.47 -33.19
CA ALA A 224 2.48 -12.16 -33.44
C ALA A 224 3.55 -11.81 -32.38
N GLY A 225 3.26 -12.04 -31.10
CA GLY A 225 4.21 -11.81 -30.01
C GLY A 225 5.47 -12.66 -30.09
N ARG A 226 5.36 -13.93 -30.52
CA ARG A 226 6.55 -14.77 -30.75
C ARG A 226 7.38 -14.28 -31.92
N ALA A 227 6.75 -13.85 -33.01
CA ALA A 227 7.46 -13.31 -34.16
C ALA A 227 8.19 -12.01 -33.79
N ALA A 228 7.52 -11.11 -33.06
CA ALA A 228 8.15 -9.90 -32.53
C ALA A 228 9.31 -10.22 -31.59
N ALA A 229 9.08 -11.09 -30.60
CA ALA A 229 10.14 -11.55 -29.69
C ALA A 229 11.34 -12.11 -30.46
N ALA A 230 11.13 -12.95 -31.47
CA ALA A 230 12.23 -13.53 -32.25
C ALA A 230 13.09 -12.46 -32.93
N ARG A 231 12.47 -11.41 -33.51
CA ARG A 231 13.19 -10.27 -34.11
C ARG A 231 14.00 -9.49 -33.07
N TRP A 232 13.38 -9.16 -31.94
CA TRP A 232 14.04 -8.47 -30.83
C TRP A 232 15.19 -9.28 -30.21
N LEU A 233 15.06 -10.61 -30.16
CA LEU A 233 16.13 -11.49 -29.73
C LEU A 233 17.29 -11.54 -30.74
N GLY A 234 17.02 -11.40 -32.05
CA GLY A 234 18.07 -11.22 -33.06
C GLY A 234 18.87 -9.92 -32.84
N LEU A 235 18.18 -8.82 -32.51
CA LEU A 235 18.86 -7.57 -32.11
C LEU A 235 19.68 -7.75 -30.84
N ARG A 236 19.16 -8.48 -29.85
CA ARG A 236 19.91 -8.79 -28.61
C ARG A 236 21.22 -9.51 -28.91
N ASP A 237 21.17 -10.52 -29.77
CA ASP A 237 22.33 -11.33 -30.09
C ASP A 237 23.35 -10.52 -30.93
N PHE A 238 22.90 -9.57 -31.75
CA PHE A 238 23.78 -8.58 -32.39
C PHE A 238 24.46 -7.66 -31.37
N LEU A 239 23.70 -7.05 -30.44
CA LEU A 239 24.25 -6.13 -29.44
C LEU A 239 25.21 -6.83 -28.47
N ARG A 240 24.97 -8.10 -28.13
CA ARG A 240 25.91 -8.91 -27.33
C ARG A 240 27.24 -9.18 -28.03
N GLY A 241 27.28 -9.09 -29.35
CA GLY A 241 28.52 -9.23 -30.11
C GLY A 241 29.50 -8.06 -29.90
N ASP A 242 29.03 -6.94 -29.34
CA ASP A 242 29.84 -5.79 -28.98
C ASP A 242 30.02 -5.73 -27.45
N GLU A 243 31.17 -6.21 -26.94
CA GLU A 243 31.45 -6.22 -25.50
C GLU A 243 31.47 -4.82 -24.88
N ALA A 244 31.84 -3.79 -25.66
CA ALA A 244 31.88 -2.41 -25.17
C ALA A 244 30.46 -1.87 -24.91
N PHE A 245 29.45 -2.39 -25.62
CA PHE A 245 28.06 -1.98 -25.45
C PHE A 245 27.54 -2.26 -24.03
N ALA A 246 27.96 -3.37 -23.41
CA ALA A 246 27.54 -3.74 -22.06
C ALA A 246 28.06 -2.79 -20.98
N ALA A 247 29.17 -2.10 -21.26
CA ALA A 247 29.83 -1.16 -20.36
C ALA A 247 29.34 0.30 -20.52
N LEU A 248 28.41 0.57 -21.43
CA LEU A 248 27.93 1.93 -21.68
C LEU A 248 27.16 2.50 -20.49
N PRO A 249 27.47 3.73 -20.05
CA PRO A 249 26.72 4.40 -19.00
C PRO A 249 25.36 4.91 -19.50
N PRO A 250 24.40 5.23 -18.60
CA PRO A 250 23.09 5.77 -18.98
C PRO A 250 23.17 7.04 -19.85
N ALA A 251 24.14 7.92 -19.59
CA ALA A 251 24.33 9.15 -20.38
C ALA A 251 24.75 8.89 -21.84
N ALA A 252 25.23 7.67 -22.16
CA ALA A 252 25.55 7.28 -23.52
C ALA A 252 24.32 7.24 -24.45
N VAL A 253 23.10 7.35 -23.89
CA VAL A 253 21.85 7.49 -24.67
C VAL A 253 21.90 8.69 -25.61
N ALA A 254 22.66 9.74 -25.29
CA ALA A 254 22.83 10.89 -26.17
C ALA A 254 23.54 10.56 -27.49
N VAL A 255 24.34 9.48 -27.51
CA VAL A 255 25.13 9.04 -28.68
C VAL A 255 24.52 7.78 -29.31
N TRP A 256 24.14 6.81 -28.48
CA TRP A 256 23.59 5.53 -28.93
C TRP A 256 22.07 5.57 -29.18
N ASP A 257 21.42 6.67 -28.77
CA ASP A 257 20.01 6.97 -29.02
C ASP A 257 19.13 5.74 -28.75
N ARG A 258 18.26 5.39 -29.69
CA ARG A 258 17.31 4.28 -29.63
C ARG A 258 17.95 2.92 -29.29
N TYR A 259 19.24 2.67 -29.56
CA TYR A 259 19.86 1.38 -29.22
C TYR A 259 19.98 1.14 -27.71
N LEU A 260 20.29 2.16 -26.90
CA LEU A 260 20.52 1.99 -25.47
C LEU A 260 19.23 1.60 -24.69
N PRO A 261 18.06 2.23 -24.92
CA PRO A 261 16.79 1.81 -24.33
C PRO A 261 16.42 0.37 -24.66
N TYR A 262 16.54 -0.04 -25.92
CA TYR A 262 16.27 -1.43 -26.31
C TYR A 262 17.33 -2.40 -25.77
N GLY A 263 18.60 -1.98 -25.68
CA GLY A 263 19.64 -2.73 -24.99
C GLY A 263 19.29 -3.03 -23.54
N GLY A 264 18.81 -2.02 -22.80
CA GLY A 264 18.28 -2.18 -21.45
C GLY A 264 17.06 -3.09 -21.39
N ALA A 265 16.14 -2.96 -22.35
CA ALA A 265 14.98 -3.85 -22.43
C ALA A 265 15.36 -5.32 -22.70
N LEU A 266 16.44 -5.56 -23.45
CA LEU A 266 16.92 -6.88 -23.82
C LEU A 266 17.89 -7.50 -22.80
N GLY A 267 18.26 -6.72 -21.76
CA GLY A 267 19.18 -7.14 -20.71
C GLY A 267 20.62 -7.29 -21.19
N VAL A 268 21.11 -6.33 -21.98
CA VAL A 268 22.49 -6.32 -22.49
C VAL A 268 23.34 -5.15 -21.98
N THR A 269 22.79 -4.27 -21.14
CA THR A 269 23.45 -3.05 -20.62
C THR A 269 23.72 -3.14 -19.11
N HIS A 270 24.76 -3.89 -18.71
CA HIS A 270 25.05 -4.16 -17.29
C HIS A 270 25.25 -2.89 -16.46
N VAL A 271 26.03 -1.93 -16.97
CA VAL A 271 26.32 -0.67 -16.25
C VAL A 271 25.05 0.18 -16.08
N CYS A 272 24.17 0.21 -17.08
CA CYS A 272 22.88 0.87 -16.95
C CYS A 272 21.97 0.16 -15.94
N ASP A 273 22.07 -1.17 -15.86
CA ASP A 273 21.26 -1.97 -14.94
C ASP A 273 21.62 -1.71 -13.47
N GLU A 274 22.90 -1.49 -13.19
CA GLU A 274 23.40 -1.11 -11.86
C GLU A 274 23.14 0.36 -11.53
N ALA A 275 23.29 1.27 -12.50
CA ALA A 275 23.16 2.71 -12.25
C ALA A 275 21.71 3.18 -12.13
N VAL A 276 20.79 2.59 -12.90
CA VAL A 276 19.36 2.97 -12.90
C VAL A 276 18.58 1.99 -12.02
N ASP A 277 18.41 2.37 -10.75
CA ASP A 277 17.58 1.65 -9.78
C ASP A 277 16.29 2.42 -9.47
N LEU A 278 15.15 1.83 -9.81
CA LEU A 278 13.80 2.32 -9.48
C LEU A 278 13.16 1.48 -8.36
N GLY A 279 13.94 0.67 -7.66
CA GLY A 279 13.56 -0.15 -6.52
C GLY A 279 13.61 0.60 -5.19
N MET A 280 13.87 -0.13 -4.10
CA MET A 280 13.98 0.43 -2.75
C MET A 280 15.37 1.01 -2.51
N GLY A 281 15.44 2.26 -2.03
CA GLY A 281 16.69 2.96 -1.77
C GLY A 281 17.41 2.45 -0.52
N ASP A 282 18.71 2.76 -0.42
CA ASP A 282 19.50 2.48 0.78
C ASP A 282 19.14 3.46 1.90
N ARG A 283 18.53 2.94 2.97
CA ARG A 283 18.17 3.73 4.16
C ARG A 283 19.35 4.40 4.86
N THR A 284 20.59 3.96 4.62
CA THR A 284 21.80 4.49 5.28
C THR A 284 22.49 5.59 4.51
N LEU A 285 22.20 5.74 3.21
CA LEU A 285 22.72 6.79 2.35
C LEU A 285 21.58 7.31 1.47
N VAL A 286 20.99 8.43 1.88
CA VAL A 286 19.75 8.94 1.30
C VAL A 286 19.99 10.30 0.67
N TRP A 287 19.41 10.54 -0.50
CA TRP A 287 19.45 11.85 -1.15
C TRP A 287 18.57 12.86 -0.43
N SER A 288 19.08 14.09 -0.28
CA SER A 288 18.34 15.24 0.22
C SER A 288 18.36 16.34 -0.83
N SER A 289 17.25 17.05 -0.97
CA SER A 289 17.15 18.28 -1.77
C SER A 289 17.11 19.54 -0.89
N PHE A 290 17.18 19.35 0.43
CA PHE A 290 17.20 20.41 1.42
C PHE A 290 18.39 21.35 1.20
N GLY A 291 18.18 22.66 1.36
CA GLY A 291 19.18 23.68 1.04
C GLY A 291 19.32 24.03 -0.45
N GLY A 292 18.51 23.44 -1.33
CA GLY A 292 18.40 23.84 -2.74
C GLY A 292 19.33 23.10 -3.71
N THR A 293 20.24 22.26 -3.21
CA THR A 293 21.11 21.41 -4.01
C THR A 293 21.01 19.96 -3.56
N TRP A 294 20.99 19.04 -4.53
CA TRP A 294 21.01 17.61 -4.24
C TRP A 294 22.34 17.19 -3.62
N HIS A 295 22.25 16.46 -2.50
CA HIS A 295 23.40 15.87 -1.84
C HIS A 295 22.99 14.59 -1.11
N GLN A 296 23.96 13.70 -0.86
CA GLN A 296 23.72 12.45 -0.16
C GLN A 296 24.04 12.59 1.33
N VAL A 297 23.09 12.17 2.16
CA VAL A 297 23.19 12.23 3.62
C VAL A 297 23.30 10.81 4.18
N ARG A 298 24.34 10.58 4.99
CA ARG A 298 24.53 9.31 5.67
C ARG A 298 23.73 9.27 6.97
N VAL A 299 22.83 8.30 7.08
CA VAL A 299 21.94 8.12 8.23
C VAL A 299 22.46 7.04 9.18
N ARG A 300 22.67 7.42 10.44
CA ARG A 300 22.99 6.49 11.52
C ARG A 300 21.74 6.09 12.30
N TYR A 301 21.52 4.78 12.46
CA TYR A 301 20.42 4.21 13.24
C TYR A 301 20.91 3.62 14.58
N PRO A 302 20.63 4.26 15.74
CA PRO A 302 21.12 3.79 17.02
C PRO A 302 20.40 2.52 17.53
N ARG A 303 21.02 1.34 17.39
CA ARG A 303 20.44 0.08 17.86
C ARG A 303 20.75 -0.28 19.31
N LEU A 304 21.98 -0.04 19.76
CA LEU A 304 22.48 -0.47 21.07
C LEU A 304 22.35 0.60 22.17
N TRP A 305 21.69 1.72 21.87
CA TRP A 305 21.56 2.82 22.82
C TRP A 305 20.35 2.56 23.72
N GLY A 306 20.60 2.00 24.92
CA GLY A 306 19.54 1.71 25.90
C GLY A 306 18.71 2.91 26.37
N ARG A 307 19.11 4.15 26.01
CA ARG A 307 18.39 5.41 26.24
C ARG A 307 17.54 5.90 25.07
N TYR A 308 17.78 5.36 23.87
CA TYR A 308 17.26 5.88 22.63
C TYR A 308 15.72 5.82 22.61
N GLY A 309 15.10 6.95 22.29
CA GLY A 309 13.65 7.14 22.21
C GLY A 309 12.86 6.91 23.51
N LYS A 310 13.53 6.78 24.66
CA LYS A 310 12.87 6.57 25.96
C LYS A 310 12.33 7.87 26.54
N GLU A 311 11.28 7.74 27.34
CA GLU A 311 10.76 8.82 28.18
C GLU A 311 11.68 9.09 29.36
N ALA A 312 11.58 10.31 29.92
CA ALA A 312 12.43 10.72 31.05
C ALA A 312 12.15 9.92 32.32
N LEU A 313 10.89 9.62 32.62
CA LEU A 313 10.51 8.98 33.89
C LEU A 313 11.09 7.56 34.03
N PRO A 314 10.94 6.64 33.04
CA PRO A 314 11.57 5.32 33.13
C PRO A 314 13.11 5.39 33.17
N LEU A 315 13.70 6.36 32.48
CA LEU A 315 15.15 6.59 32.53
C LEU A 315 15.60 7.04 33.91
N ALA A 316 14.91 8.02 34.49
CA ALA A 316 15.18 8.53 35.83
C ALA A 316 15.03 7.42 36.87
N ALA A 317 13.95 6.64 36.84
CA ALA A 317 13.75 5.50 37.73
C ALA A 317 14.90 4.48 37.65
N SER A 318 15.32 4.10 36.43
CA SER A 318 16.46 3.19 36.24
C SER A 318 17.80 3.78 36.72
N ALA A 319 17.97 5.09 36.60
CA ALA A 319 19.16 5.80 37.03
C ALA A 319 19.22 5.93 38.56
N THR A 320 18.09 6.23 39.21
CA THR A 320 17.93 6.22 40.67
C THR A 320 18.19 4.82 41.23
N GLY A 321 17.63 3.77 40.64
CA GLY A 321 17.91 2.39 41.07
C GLY A 321 19.40 2.03 41.00
N CYS A 322 20.08 2.42 39.92
CA CYS A 322 21.53 2.23 39.76
C CYS A 322 22.33 3.02 40.82
N LEU A 323 21.91 4.25 41.13
CA LEU A 323 22.52 5.09 42.16
C LEU A 323 22.35 4.47 43.55
N VAL A 324 21.12 4.08 43.91
CA VAL A 324 20.80 3.45 45.20
C VAL A 324 21.55 2.14 45.35
N ALA A 325 21.60 1.30 44.31
CA ALA A 325 22.36 0.04 44.35
C ALA A 325 23.87 0.29 44.53
N GLY A 326 24.43 1.29 43.85
CA GLY A 326 25.83 1.67 44.02
C GLY A 326 26.14 2.17 45.43
N VAL A 327 25.30 3.05 45.98
CA VAL A 327 25.42 3.56 47.36
C VAL A 327 25.25 2.44 48.38
N ALA A 328 24.26 1.57 48.21
CA ALA A 328 24.05 0.41 49.06
C ALA A 328 25.25 -0.54 49.04
N LEU A 329 25.82 -0.83 47.85
CA LEU A 329 27.02 -1.66 47.73
C LEU A 329 28.20 -1.01 48.48
N LEU A 330 28.41 0.30 48.34
CA LEU A 330 29.46 1.03 49.05
C LEU A 330 29.27 1.03 50.58
N TYR A 331 28.03 1.10 51.05
CA TYR A 331 27.68 1.13 52.47
C TYR A 331 27.75 -0.26 53.12
N TYR A 332 27.23 -1.29 52.46
CA TYR A 332 27.13 -2.66 53.00
C TYR A 332 28.33 -3.56 52.66
N ARG A 333 29.31 -3.10 51.86
CA ARG A 333 30.49 -3.90 51.46
C ARG A 333 31.29 -4.47 52.63
N GLY A 334 31.40 -3.75 53.75
CA GLY A 334 32.12 -4.23 54.94
C GLY A 334 31.52 -5.54 55.42
N ARG A 335 30.22 -5.53 55.74
CA ARG A 335 29.46 -6.72 56.17
C ARG A 335 29.48 -7.88 55.17
N ALA A 336 29.54 -7.59 53.87
CA ALA A 336 29.52 -8.61 52.83
C ALA A 336 30.87 -9.32 52.65
N VAL A 337 31.97 -8.66 52.99
CA VAL A 337 33.34 -9.15 52.75
C VAL A 337 33.98 -9.70 54.04
N ASP A 338 33.43 -9.37 55.21
CA ASP A 338 33.88 -9.84 56.54
C ASP A 338 33.86 -11.38 56.72
N GLY A 339 33.14 -12.14 55.87
CA GLY A 339 33.08 -13.61 55.90
C GLY A 339 34.14 -14.34 55.04
N LEU A 340 34.95 -13.62 54.26
CA LEU A 340 35.95 -14.18 53.35
C LEU A 340 37.37 -14.04 53.94
N VAL A 341 38.14 -15.13 53.99
CA VAL A 341 39.51 -15.18 54.54
C VAL A 341 40.53 -15.32 53.40
N GLY A 342 41.69 -14.65 53.50
CA GLY A 342 42.84 -14.80 52.59
C GLY A 342 42.88 -13.82 51.41
N GLU A 343 43.69 -14.10 50.38
CA GLU A 343 43.94 -13.22 49.22
C GLU A 343 42.67 -12.81 48.46
N LEU A 344 41.61 -13.63 48.51
CA LEU A 344 40.32 -13.33 47.90
C LEU A 344 39.60 -12.15 48.58
N HIS A 345 39.81 -11.92 49.88
CA HIS A 345 39.18 -10.82 50.63
C HIS A 345 39.52 -9.45 50.03
N GLY A 346 40.82 -9.20 49.78
CA GLY A 346 41.30 -7.94 49.21
C GLY A 346 40.76 -7.69 47.79
N LEU A 347 40.69 -8.74 46.98
CA LEU A 347 40.16 -8.65 45.61
C LEU A 347 38.65 -8.31 45.60
N PHE A 348 37.85 -9.00 46.42
CA PHE A 348 36.41 -8.74 46.53
C PHE A 348 36.11 -7.36 47.14
N TRP A 349 36.92 -6.90 48.10
CA TRP A 349 36.78 -5.56 48.67
C TRP A 349 37.07 -4.46 47.64
N LEU A 350 38.14 -4.61 46.85
CA LEU A 350 38.46 -3.68 45.77
C LEU A 350 37.41 -3.72 44.65
N ALA A 351 36.97 -4.92 44.25
CA ALA A 351 35.95 -5.09 43.22
C ALA A 351 34.61 -4.48 43.62
N SER A 352 34.19 -4.64 44.88
CA SER A 352 32.95 -4.04 45.39
C SER A 352 33.05 -2.51 45.54
N LEU A 353 34.21 -1.97 45.92
CA LEU A 353 34.46 -0.53 45.91
C LEU A 353 34.33 0.05 44.50
N LEU A 354 35.07 -0.52 43.55
CA LEU A 354 35.08 -0.05 42.15
C LEU A 354 33.70 -0.22 41.50
N GLY A 355 33.03 -1.35 41.75
CA GLY A 355 31.68 -1.60 41.27
C GLY A 355 30.65 -0.62 41.86
N GLY A 356 30.73 -0.36 43.16
CA GLY A 356 29.85 0.60 43.84
C GLY A 356 30.03 2.03 43.35
N LEU A 357 31.29 2.48 43.23
CA LEU A 357 31.61 3.80 42.69
C LEU A 357 31.16 3.94 41.23
N TYR A 358 31.38 2.91 40.42
CA TYR A 358 30.95 2.88 39.03
C TYR A 358 29.41 2.96 38.90
N LEU A 359 28.66 2.18 39.67
CA LEU A 359 27.20 2.19 39.66
C LEU A 359 26.63 3.52 40.15
N ALA A 360 27.17 4.07 41.24
CA ALA A 360 26.77 5.35 41.79
C ALA A 360 27.06 6.49 40.80
N GLY A 361 28.28 6.56 40.27
CA GLY A 361 28.68 7.54 39.26
C GLY A 361 27.86 7.45 37.98
N ARG A 362 27.59 6.23 37.49
CA ARG A 362 26.73 5.99 36.32
C ARG A 362 25.27 6.40 36.57
N GLY A 363 24.74 6.13 37.76
CA GLY A 363 23.40 6.55 38.17
C GLY A 363 23.27 8.07 38.22
N ALA A 364 24.19 8.74 38.93
CA ALA A 364 24.25 10.20 39.03
C ALA A 364 24.40 10.87 37.65
N TYR A 365 25.31 10.38 36.80
CA TYR A 365 25.49 10.88 35.44
C TYR A 365 24.21 10.77 34.61
N ARG A 366 23.48 9.65 34.70
CA ARG A 366 22.23 9.46 33.96
C ARG A 366 21.11 10.35 34.47
N LEU A 367 21.01 10.57 35.78
CA LEU A 367 20.04 11.50 36.36
C LEU A 367 20.31 12.93 35.91
N LEU A 368 21.56 13.38 36.01
CA LEU A 368 21.95 14.71 35.55
C LEU A 368 21.67 14.88 34.05
N ARG A 369 22.06 13.92 33.21
CA ARG A 369 21.78 13.97 31.77
C ARG A 369 20.29 13.92 31.46
N ALA A 370 19.49 13.12 32.18
CA ALA A 370 18.05 13.09 32.01
C ALA A 370 17.40 14.43 32.40
N ALA A 371 17.86 15.07 33.48
CA ALA A 371 17.39 16.39 33.88
C ALA A 371 17.71 17.46 32.83
N VAL A 372 18.94 17.49 32.32
CA VAL A 372 19.37 18.40 31.23
C VAL A 372 18.58 18.14 29.94
N ASP A 373 18.34 16.87 29.60
CA ASP A 373 17.59 16.49 28.40
C ASP A 373 16.11 16.88 28.46
N VAL A 374 15.54 16.99 29.66
CA VAL A 374 14.17 17.48 29.88
C VAL A 374 14.11 19.00 29.84
N SER A 375 15.11 19.69 30.41
CA SER A 375 15.11 21.15 30.50
C SER A 375 15.54 21.85 29.21
N SER A 376 16.22 21.15 28.30
CA SER A 376 16.80 21.74 27.08
C SER A 376 16.35 21.02 25.79
N PRO A 377 15.07 21.11 25.40
CA PRO A 377 14.62 20.63 24.08
C PRO A 377 15.32 21.39 22.95
N VAL A 378 15.62 20.69 21.85
CA VAL A 378 16.15 21.29 20.62
C VAL A 378 15.06 21.31 19.56
N THR A 379 15.01 22.38 18.78
CA THR A 379 14.15 22.46 17.59
C THR A 379 15.03 22.31 16.36
N VAL A 380 14.67 21.38 15.49
CA VAL A 380 15.39 21.08 14.24
C VAL A 380 14.39 21.24 13.09
N THR A 381 14.79 21.96 12.04
CA THR A 381 14.00 22.07 10.81
C THR A 381 14.77 21.41 9.68
N GLY A 382 14.11 20.54 8.92
CA GLY A 382 14.80 19.74 7.91
C GLY A 382 13.89 18.85 7.06
N GLU A 383 14.43 18.30 5.97
CA GLU A 383 13.73 17.34 5.11
C GLU A 383 13.69 15.94 5.75
N VAL A 384 12.52 15.30 5.76
CA VAL A 384 12.37 13.90 6.18
C VAL A 384 12.98 12.99 5.12
N LEU A 385 14.10 12.38 5.46
CA LEU A 385 14.82 11.48 4.56
C LEU A 385 14.27 10.06 4.57
N TRP A 386 13.93 9.54 5.76
CA TRP A 386 13.53 8.16 5.91
C TRP A 386 12.79 7.96 7.24
N ASP A 387 11.81 7.06 7.26
CA ASP A 387 11.24 6.55 8.49
C ASP A 387 11.11 5.01 8.49
N ALA A 388 11.16 4.40 9.66
CA ALA A 388 11.07 2.94 9.77
C ALA A 388 10.60 2.51 11.16
N PRO A 389 9.78 1.44 11.28
CA PRO A 389 9.41 0.92 12.59
C PRO A 389 10.65 0.41 13.34
N TRP A 390 10.77 0.73 14.62
CA TRP A 390 11.88 0.27 15.48
C TRP A 390 11.43 -0.66 16.59
N ARG A 391 10.57 -0.19 17.49
CA ARG A 391 10.12 -0.99 18.63
C ARG A 391 8.67 -1.39 18.46
N MET A 392 8.46 -2.70 18.54
CA MET A 392 7.14 -3.31 18.52
C MET A 392 6.66 -3.52 19.96
N LYS A 393 5.34 -3.45 20.15
CA LYS A 393 4.64 -3.88 21.35
C LYS A 393 3.65 -4.96 20.91
N SER A 394 3.78 -6.16 21.48
CA SER A 394 2.75 -7.20 21.29
C SER A 394 1.47 -6.70 21.95
N VAL A 395 0.39 -6.70 21.17
CA VAL A 395 -0.97 -6.42 21.65
C VAL A 395 -1.67 -7.74 21.95
N ASN A 396 -1.50 -8.73 21.06
CA ASN A 396 -1.98 -10.11 21.18
C ASN A 396 -0.91 -11.09 20.67
N GLU A 397 -1.13 -12.40 20.81
CA GLU A 397 -0.20 -13.46 20.35
C GLU A 397 0.16 -13.34 18.85
N ASP A 398 -0.80 -12.93 18.02
CA ASP A 398 -0.60 -12.78 16.56
C ASP A 398 -0.39 -11.32 16.09
N GLU A 399 -0.47 -10.33 16.98
CA GLU A 399 -0.47 -8.91 16.57
C GLU A 399 0.56 -8.09 17.36
N SER A 400 1.48 -7.49 16.61
CA SER A 400 2.51 -6.59 17.13
C SER A 400 2.41 -5.24 16.43
N VAL A 401 2.25 -4.18 17.22
CA VAL A 401 2.17 -2.81 16.68
C VAL A 401 3.43 -2.02 17.00
N PRO A 402 3.96 -1.23 16.05
CA PRO A 402 5.09 -0.36 16.34
C PRO A 402 4.64 0.78 17.25
N TRP A 403 5.37 1.03 18.33
CA TRP A 403 5.12 2.18 19.21
C TRP A 403 6.21 3.26 19.07
N LEU A 404 7.31 2.94 18.40
CA LEU A 404 8.42 3.85 18.18
C LEU A 404 9.06 3.62 16.81
N TYR A 405 9.26 4.71 16.08
CA TYR A 405 9.81 4.73 14.73
C TYR A 405 11.16 5.45 14.72
N TYR A 406 12.04 5.06 13.81
CA TYR A 406 13.17 5.87 13.38
C TYR A 406 12.66 6.97 12.46
N LEU A 407 13.20 8.19 12.63
CA LEU A 407 12.96 9.33 11.76
C LEU A 407 14.31 9.98 11.41
N ALA A 408 14.74 9.85 10.17
CA ALA A 408 15.93 10.50 9.65
C ALA A 408 15.55 11.86 9.06
N VAL A 409 16.23 12.91 9.50
CA VAL A 409 15.99 14.29 9.04
C VAL A 409 17.32 14.92 8.65
N ASP A 410 17.34 15.55 7.49
CA ASP A 410 18.44 16.41 7.07
C ASP A 410 18.15 17.86 7.47
N ASP A 411 18.95 18.39 8.39
CA ASP A 411 18.87 19.76 8.87
C ASP A 411 19.82 20.72 8.13
N GLY A 412 20.46 20.24 7.05
CA GLY A 412 21.39 21.01 6.23
C GLY A 412 22.75 21.25 6.88
N GLN A 413 23.03 20.64 8.04
CA GLN A 413 24.35 20.75 8.66
C GLN A 413 25.39 19.90 7.92
N THR A 414 26.44 20.56 7.44
CA THR A 414 27.57 19.89 6.79
C THR A 414 28.77 19.84 7.75
N ASP A 415 29.35 18.67 7.97
CA ASP A 415 30.56 18.48 8.79
C ASP A 415 31.86 18.56 7.97
N GLY A 416 31.79 19.06 6.72
CA GLY A 416 32.89 19.07 5.76
C GLY A 416 33.22 17.70 5.16
N SER A 417 32.49 16.64 5.54
CA SER A 417 32.57 15.33 4.89
C SER A 417 31.90 15.39 3.51
N PRO A 418 32.34 14.56 2.53
CA PRO A 418 31.62 14.38 1.26
C PRO A 418 30.15 13.97 1.44
N TYR A 419 29.82 13.36 2.58
CA TYR A 419 28.47 12.94 2.94
C TYR A 419 28.12 13.46 4.33
N PRO A 420 27.30 14.52 4.45
CA PRO A 420 26.77 15.00 5.72
C PRO A 420 26.15 13.85 6.52
N ARG A 421 26.30 13.89 7.84
CA ARG A 421 25.87 12.79 8.73
C ARG A 421 24.71 13.22 9.59
N THR A 422 23.61 12.48 9.51
CA THR A 422 22.49 12.62 10.44
C THR A 422 22.32 11.36 11.29
N THR A 423 21.75 11.52 12.48
CA THR A 423 21.38 10.40 13.35
C THR A 423 19.88 10.39 13.51
N ALA A 424 19.25 9.26 13.20
CA ALA A 424 17.80 9.11 13.26
C ALA A 424 17.27 9.42 14.66
N TRP A 425 16.12 10.10 14.72
CA TRP A 425 15.34 10.40 15.91
C TRP A 425 14.32 9.30 16.20
N GLY A 426 13.98 9.12 17.48
CA GLY A 426 12.95 8.19 17.92
C GLY A 426 11.59 8.90 18.00
N VAL A 427 10.70 8.59 17.08
CA VAL A 427 9.36 9.20 16.95
C VAL A 427 8.29 8.29 17.55
N PRO A 428 7.54 8.78 18.56
CA PRO A 428 6.37 8.08 19.08
C PRO A 428 5.29 7.90 18.01
N ARG A 429 4.52 6.80 18.10
CA ARG A 429 3.46 6.47 17.13
C ARG A 429 2.46 7.61 16.93
N GLU A 430 2.14 8.37 17.97
CA GLU A 430 1.15 9.44 17.95
C GLU A 430 1.53 10.61 17.02
N LEU A 431 2.82 10.73 16.69
CA LEU A 431 3.36 11.76 15.81
C LEU A 431 3.64 11.24 14.39
N TRP A 432 3.63 9.92 14.19
CA TRP A 432 4.04 9.29 12.94
C TRP A 432 3.11 9.68 11.77
N ASP A 433 1.79 9.71 12.00
CA ASP A 433 0.80 10.07 10.96
C ASP A 433 0.82 11.55 10.54
N ARG A 434 1.64 12.39 11.19
CA ARG A 434 1.63 13.86 10.98
C ARG A 434 2.51 14.33 9.83
N TYR A 435 3.42 13.48 9.35
CA TYR A 435 4.38 13.81 8.30
C TYR A 435 4.50 12.68 7.29
N GLN A 436 5.10 12.96 6.14
CA GLN A 436 5.50 11.95 5.17
C GLN A 436 6.97 12.12 4.79
N VAL A 437 7.56 11.06 4.25
CA VAL A 437 8.92 11.12 3.72
C VAL A 437 9.00 12.13 2.57
N GLY A 438 10.01 13.01 2.63
CA GLY A 438 10.19 14.15 1.73
C GLY A 438 9.55 15.45 2.22
N ASP A 439 8.69 15.44 3.25
CA ASP A 439 8.19 16.67 3.86
C ASP A 439 9.35 17.43 4.54
N VAL A 440 9.32 18.76 4.49
CA VAL A 440 10.17 19.59 5.35
C VAL A 440 9.41 19.80 6.64
N ILE A 441 9.95 19.29 7.75
CA ILE A 441 9.33 19.34 9.06
C ILE A 441 10.15 20.21 10.00
N ARG A 442 9.45 20.78 10.98
CA ARG A 442 10.02 21.34 12.20
C ARG A 442 9.67 20.39 13.33
N LEU A 443 10.70 19.80 13.93
CA LEU A 443 10.55 18.89 15.07
C LEU A 443 11.16 19.50 16.32
N THR A 444 10.50 19.27 17.45
CA THR A 444 11.05 19.55 18.77
C THR A 444 11.40 18.21 19.42
N ALA A 445 12.66 18.05 19.82
CA ALA A 445 13.17 16.78 20.31
C ALA A 445 14.12 16.95 21.49
N ARG A 446 14.33 15.84 22.20
CA ARG A 446 15.30 15.73 23.28
C ARG A 446 16.64 15.27 22.73
N PRO A 447 17.73 16.06 22.84
CA PRO A 447 18.98 15.77 22.14
C PRO A 447 19.70 14.50 22.63
N TRP A 448 19.62 14.17 23.92
CA TRP A 448 20.35 13.05 24.51
C TRP A 448 19.63 11.71 24.33
N THR A 449 18.32 11.68 24.59
CA THR A 449 17.47 10.50 24.33
C THR A 449 17.11 10.36 22.86
N ARG A 450 17.27 11.42 22.06
CA ARG A 450 16.82 11.52 20.66
C ARG A 450 15.32 11.28 20.50
N ARG A 451 14.51 11.52 21.54
CA ARG A 451 13.05 11.34 21.47
C ARG A 451 12.40 12.59 20.92
N VAL A 452 11.54 12.44 19.91
CA VAL A 452 10.72 13.53 19.37
C VAL A 452 9.53 13.78 20.30
N LEU A 453 9.27 15.06 20.57
CA LEU A 453 8.18 15.53 21.42
C LEU A 453 7.02 16.08 20.57
N ASP A 454 7.34 16.77 19.49
CA ASP A 454 6.36 17.31 18.55
C ASP A 454 6.93 17.42 17.13
N VAL A 455 6.04 17.40 16.14
CA VAL A 455 6.36 17.54 14.71
C VAL A 455 5.30 18.39 14.04
N ALA A 456 5.75 19.42 13.31
CA ALA A 456 4.92 20.24 12.45
C ALA A 456 5.49 20.24 11.03
N VAL A 457 4.63 20.03 10.02
CA VAL A 457 5.01 20.12 8.61
C VAL A 457 5.14 21.60 8.22
N VAL A 458 6.32 22.01 7.77
CA VAL A 458 6.60 23.36 7.27
C VAL A 458 6.30 23.43 5.77
N GLU A 459 6.76 22.43 5.02
CA GLU A 459 6.53 22.31 3.58
C GLU A 459 6.19 20.85 3.25
N LYS A 460 5.18 20.64 2.41
CA LYS A 460 4.84 19.29 1.94
C LYS A 460 5.86 18.85 0.88
N GLY A 461 6.35 17.64 1.01
CA GLY A 461 7.33 17.05 0.10
C GLY A 461 6.82 16.94 -1.32
N ARG A 462 7.72 17.07 -2.30
CA ARG A 462 7.35 17.00 -3.72
C ARG A 462 6.82 15.62 -4.12
N ALA A 463 7.36 14.55 -3.53
CA ALA A 463 6.83 13.19 -3.70
C ALA A 463 5.37 13.04 -3.22
N ARG A 464 4.95 13.83 -2.23
CA ARG A 464 3.56 13.86 -1.75
C ARG A 464 2.63 14.62 -2.70
N GLN A 465 3.15 15.56 -3.48
CA GLN A 465 2.37 16.22 -4.54
C GLN A 465 2.13 15.28 -5.73
N LEU A 466 3.03 14.30 -5.94
CA LEU A 466 2.87 13.20 -6.89
C LEU A 466 1.94 12.08 -6.40
N LEU A 467 1.64 12.01 -5.09
CA LEU A 467 0.53 11.20 -4.61
C LEU A 467 -0.75 11.87 -5.11
N GLU A 468 -1.09 11.58 -6.36
CA GLU A 468 -2.45 11.73 -6.88
C GLU A 468 -3.42 11.29 -5.77
N PRO A 469 -4.47 12.05 -5.45
CA PRO A 469 -5.64 11.46 -4.83
C PRO A 469 -6.22 10.49 -5.88
N THR A 470 -5.64 9.29 -6.00
CA THR A 470 -6.20 8.28 -6.89
C THR A 470 -7.53 7.87 -6.29
N THR A 471 -8.62 8.35 -6.88
CA THR A 471 -9.90 7.66 -6.92
C THR A 471 -9.62 6.22 -7.32
N ASP A 472 -9.59 5.32 -6.33
CA ASP A 472 -9.12 3.93 -6.43
C ASP A 472 -9.83 3.11 -7.50
N ASP A 473 -11.02 3.51 -7.92
CA ASP A 473 -11.88 2.67 -8.74
C ASP A 473 -11.37 2.39 -10.15
N ALA A 474 -10.86 3.39 -10.90
CA ALA A 474 -10.45 3.18 -12.29
C ALA A 474 -9.09 2.44 -12.40
N THR A 475 -8.15 2.79 -11.52
CA THR A 475 -6.81 2.23 -11.51
C THR A 475 -6.78 0.84 -10.88
N GLU A 476 -7.53 0.61 -9.79
CA GLU A 476 -7.72 -0.75 -9.27
C GLU A 476 -8.48 -1.63 -10.25
N ARG A 477 -9.42 -1.08 -11.03
CA ARG A 477 -10.06 -1.82 -12.14
C ARG A 477 -9.07 -2.16 -13.24
N LEU A 478 -8.22 -1.23 -13.67
CA LEU A 478 -7.17 -1.52 -14.66
C LEU A 478 -6.20 -2.58 -14.15
N ILE A 479 -5.80 -2.52 -12.87
CA ILE A 479 -4.97 -3.54 -12.23
C ILE A 479 -5.73 -4.87 -12.14
N ALA A 480 -6.98 -4.87 -11.69
CA ALA A 480 -7.81 -6.08 -11.58
C ALA A 480 -8.03 -6.72 -12.94
N GLU A 481 -8.28 -5.92 -13.98
CA GLU A 481 -8.41 -6.39 -15.35
C GLU A 481 -7.08 -6.87 -15.92
N ALA A 482 -5.99 -6.11 -15.76
CA ALA A 482 -4.66 -6.54 -16.20
C ALA A 482 -4.25 -7.86 -15.51
N MET A 483 -4.44 -7.97 -14.19
CA MET A 483 -4.16 -9.16 -13.38
C MET A 483 -5.22 -10.26 -13.56
N GLY A 484 -6.35 -9.93 -14.19
CA GLY A 484 -7.44 -10.83 -14.47
C GLY A 484 -8.19 -11.34 -13.23
N VAL A 485 -8.23 -10.56 -12.17
CA VAL A 485 -9.18 -10.73 -11.07
C VAL A 485 -10.56 -10.40 -11.62
N ALA A 486 -11.52 -11.33 -11.50
CA ALA A 486 -12.88 -11.09 -11.94
C ALA A 486 -13.56 -10.09 -10.99
N THR A 487 -13.71 -8.83 -11.41
CA THR A 487 -14.68 -7.91 -10.81
C THR A 487 -16.07 -8.30 -11.33
N PRO A 488 -17.03 -8.68 -10.46
CA PRO A 488 -18.37 -9.03 -10.93
C PRO A 488 -19.09 -7.79 -11.44
N GLY A 489 -19.39 -7.77 -12.74
CA GLY A 489 -20.44 -6.97 -13.39
C GLY A 489 -20.50 -5.47 -13.04
N TRP A 490 -19.66 -4.65 -13.67
CA TRP A 490 -19.78 -3.19 -13.63
C TRP A 490 -19.76 -2.62 -15.06
N ARG A 491 -20.75 -1.78 -15.39
CA ARG A 491 -20.73 -0.89 -16.56
C ARG A 491 -20.47 0.53 -16.04
N PRO A 492 -19.75 1.38 -16.79
CA PRO A 492 -19.40 2.72 -16.34
C PRO A 492 -20.63 3.64 -16.42
N GLU A 493 -21.01 4.22 -15.30
CA GLU A 493 -21.69 5.52 -15.28
C GLU A 493 -20.89 6.44 -14.35
N ALA A 494 -20.70 7.67 -14.81
CA ALA A 494 -19.79 8.65 -14.26
C ALA A 494 -20.22 9.17 -12.87
N GLY A 495 -19.21 9.60 -12.11
CA GLY A 495 -19.25 10.13 -10.74
C GLY A 495 -20.54 10.74 -10.21
N ALA A 496 -21.02 10.17 -9.10
CA ALA A 496 -21.33 10.92 -7.89
C ALA A 496 -21.08 10.02 -6.67
N ASP A 497 -20.26 10.49 -5.73
CA ASP A 497 -20.02 9.84 -4.44
C ASP A 497 -21.34 9.64 -3.69
N VAL A 498 -21.44 8.58 -2.87
CA VAL A 498 -22.60 8.39 -2.00
C VAL A 498 -22.63 9.54 -0.98
N PRO A 499 -23.74 10.32 -0.90
CA PRO A 499 -23.80 11.43 0.04
C PRO A 499 -23.60 10.91 1.48
N PRO A 500 -22.81 11.60 2.31
CA PRO A 500 -22.54 11.13 3.65
C PRO A 500 -23.83 11.11 4.47
N ALA A 501 -24.13 9.98 5.10
CA ALA A 501 -25.39 9.75 5.82
C ALA A 501 -25.65 10.78 6.95
N GLY A 502 -24.62 11.50 7.43
CA GLY A 502 -24.79 12.58 8.41
C GLY A 502 -25.27 13.92 7.84
N GLU A 503 -25.24 14.11 6.52
CA GLU A 503 -25.82 15.31 5.88
C GLU A 503 -27.31 15.13 5.58
N LEU A 504 -27.80 13.89 5.57
CA LEU A 504 -29.22 13.60 5.31
C LEU A 504 -30.11 13.84 6.53
N LEU A 505 -29.61 13.60 7.75
CA LEU A 505 -30.36 13.76 8.99
C LEU A 505 -29.51 14.41 10.08
N THR A 506 -30.03 15.48 10.66
CA THR A 506 -29.37 16.20 11.75
C THR A 506 -29.65 15.55 13.11
N VAL A 507 -28.79 15.84 14.09
CA VAL A 507 -28.96 15.38 15.47
C VAL A 507 -30.30 15.83 16.07
N ASP A 508 -30.75 17.05 15.77
CA ASP A 508 -32.01 17.58 16.29
C ASP A 508 -33.23 16.85 15.71
N GLU A 509 -33.19 16.50 14.43
CA GLU A 509 -34.27 15.77 13.76
C GLU A 509 -34.39 14.34 14.29
N VAL A 510 -33.25 13.66 14.46
CA VAL A 510 -33.23 12.33 15.07
C VAL A 510 -33.64 12.40 16.54
N SER A 511 -33.20 13.42 17.28
CA SER A 511 -33.60 13.63 18.68
C SER A 511 -35.12 13.83 18.81
N ARG A 512 -35.71 14.63 17.91
CA ARG A 512 -37.16 14.87 17.86
C ARG A 512 -37.94 13.59 17.53
N ALA A 513 -37.45 12.81 16.57
CA ALA A 513 -38.09 11.56 16.17
C ALA A 513 -37.97 10.46 17.23
N VAL A 514 -36.86 10.41 17.96
CA VAL A 514 -36.62 9.44 19.05
C VAL A 514 -37.25 9.90 20.37
N GLY A 515 -37.52 11.20 20.54
CA GLY A 515 -38.06 11.78 21.77
C GLY A 515 -37.02 11.94 22.90
N ARG A 516 -35.72 11.88 22.57
CA ARG A 516 -34.59 12.01 23.50
C ARG A 516 -33.42 12.70 22.80
N GLN A 517 -32.55 13.36 23.55
CA GLN A 517 -31.32 13.90 22.97
C GLN A 517 -30.41 12.76 22.51
N VAL A 518 -29.99 12.81 21.24
CA VAL A 518 -29.03 11.87 20.66
C VAL A 518 -27.69 12.56 20.41
N THR A 519 -26.61 11.79 20.40
CA THR A 519 -25.27 12.22 19.97
C THR A 519 -24.77 11.33 18.83
N VAL A 520 -23.90 11.87 17.97
CA VAL A 520 -23.29 11.08 16.89
C VAL A 520 -22.25 10.13 17.48
N ALA A 521 -22.41 8.84 17.22
CA ALA A 521 -21.48 7.81 17.63
C ALA A 521 -20.44 7.52 16.53
N GLN A 522 -19.33 6.88 16.91
CA GLN A 522 -18.36 6.37 15.93
C GLN A 522 -19.07 5.40 14.99
N SER A 523 -19.11 5.78 13.72
CA SER A 523 -19.76 4.98 12.69
C SER A 523 -18.83 3.82 12.28
N PRO A 524 -19.36 2.62 12.03
CA PRO A 524 -18.55 1.50 11.57
C PRO A 524 -17.92 1.81 10.21
N ILE A 525 -16.74 1.24 9.94
CA ILE A 525 -16.06 1.34 8.63
C ILE A 525 -16.99 0.74 7.57
N ALA A 526 -17.45 1.56 6.64
CA ALA A 526 -18.33 1.16 5.54
C ALA A 526 -17.57 1.18 4.20
N PRO A 527 -17.88 0.28 3.25
CA PRO A 527 -17.33 0.34 1.90
C PRO A 527 -17.78 1.63 1.20
N ARG A 528 -16.99 2.16 0.25
CA ARG A 528 -17.28 3.42 -0.49
C ARG A 528 -18.67 3.50 -1.14
N SER A 529 -19.30 2.36 -1.44
CA SER A 529 -20.67 2.28 -1.97
C SER A 529 -21.77 2.46 -0.92
N MET A 530 -21.40 2.72 0.34
CA MET A 530 -22.29 2.86 1.47
C MET A 530 -21.79 3.91 2.45
N SER A 531 -22.68 4.77 2.92
CA SER A 531 -22.43 5.67 4.05
C SER A 531 -23.32 5.26 5.22
N ILE A 532 -22.73 5.19 6.41
CA ILE A 532 -23.43 4.79 7.63
C ILE A 532 -23.27 5.90 8.67
N ARG A 533 -24.37 6.30 9.31
CA ARG A 533 -24.36 7.20 10.46
C ARG A 533 -25.11 6.54 11.61
N LEU A 534 -24.44 6.44 12.76
CA LEU A 534 -25.02 5.91 13.99
C LEU A 534 -25.28 7.04 14.99
N PHE A 535 -26.47 7.02 15.60
CA PHE A 535 -26.91 7.94 16.65
C PHE A 535 -27.12 7.16 17.95
N GLU A 536 -26.63 7.70 19.06
CA GLU A 536 -26.73 7.13 20.40
C GLU A 536 -27.50 8.04 21.36
N ALA A 537 -28.28 7.47 22.26
CA ALA A 537 -28.94 8.14 23.38
C ALA A 537 -28.65 7.34 24.65
N ASP A 538 -28.28 8.00 25.74
CA ASP A 538 -28.00 7.37 27.05
C ASP A 538 -26.97 6.21 26.96
N GLY A 539 -25.97 6.33 26.08
CA GLY A 539 -24.95 5.29 25.86
C GLY A 539 -25.46 4.04 25.12
N ARG A 540 -26.64 4.12 24.48
CA ARG A 540 -27.23 3.03 23.68
C ARG A 540 -27.56 3.51 22.28
N ARG A 541 -27.50 2.60 21.30
CA ARG A 541 -27.86 2.89 19.91
C ARG A 541 -29.34 3.24 19.81
N ALA A 542 -29.63 4.43 19.27
CA ALA A 542 -30.98 4.98 19.13
C ALA A 542 -31.46 4.92 17.68
N ALA A 543 -30.62 5.30 16.71
CA ALA A 543 -30.96 5.26 15.29
C ALA A 543 -29.74 5.00 14.42
N LEU A 544 -29.98 4.34 13.28
CA LEU A 544 -29.00 4.03 12.25
C LEU A 544 -29.52 4.51 10.90
N VAL A 545 -28.73 5.32 10.21
CA VAL A 545 -29.01 5.78 8.84
C VAL A 545 -27.97 5.16 7.92
N VAL A 546 -28.45 4.47 6.89
CA VAL A 546 -27.61 3.83 5.87
C VAL A 546 -28.02 4.35 4.52
N VAL A 547 -27.05 4.85 3.76
CA VAL A 547 -27.22 5.25 2.36
C VAL A 547 -26.37 4.33 1.54
N GLY A 548 -26.91 3.67 0.53
CA GLY A 548 -26.17 2.77 -0.34
C GLY A 548 -26.52 2.99 -1.80
N ARG A 549 -25.54 2.80 -2.69
CA ARG A 549 -25.72 2.88 -4.15
C ARG A 549 -25.57 1.51 -4.81
N GLY A 550 -26.20 1.31 -5.97
CA GLY A 550 -25.97 0.16 -6.83
C GLY A 550 -26.40 -1.19 -6.23
N LEU A 551 -25.53 -2.21 -6.28
CA LEU A 551 -25.88 -3.59 -5.91
C LEU A 551 -26.25 -3.73 -4.42
N ALA A 552 -25.53 -3.03 -3.54
CA ALA A 552 -25.80 -3.03 -2.10
C ALA A 552 -27.19 -2.45 -1.79
N GLY A 553 -27.53 -1.31 -2.41
CA GLY A 553 -28.85 -0.70 -2.33
C GLY A 553 -29.95 -1.61 -2.87
N ARG A 554 -29.77 -2.22 -4.05
CA ARG A 554 -30.75 -3.14 -4.66
C ARG A 554 -31.01 -4.39 -3.82
N LEU A 555 -29.97 -4.97 -3.23
CA LEU A 555 -30.10 -6.12 -2.31
C LEU A 555 -30.83 -5.71 -1.02
N ALA A 556 -30.50 -4.55 -0.46
CA ALA A 556 -31.20 -4.01 0.69
C ALA A 556 -32.69 -3.79 0.37
N MET A 557 -33.00 -3.17 -0.76
CA MET A 557 -34.38 -2.93 -1.20
C MET A 557 -35.16 -4.24 -1.37
N ARG A 558 -34.58 -5.22 -2.08
CA ARG A 558 -35.22 -6.52 -2.33
C ARG A 558 -35.56 -7.27 -1.03
N ARG A 559 -34.71 -7.17 -0.01
CA ARG A 559 -34.94 -7.82 1.30
C ARG A 559 -36.10 -7.17 2.07
N HIS A 560 -36.40 -5.91 1.82
CA HIS A 560 -37.36 -5.11 2.59
C HIS A 560 -38.68 -4.82 1.85
N ARG A 561 -38.84 -5.28 0.60
CA ARG A 561 -40.10 -5.16 -0.17
C ARG A 561 -41.32 -5.87 0.45
N GLY A 562 -41.13 -6.68 1.49
CA GLY A 562 -42.22 -7.31 2.24
C GLY A 562 -42.87 -6.43 3.31
N GLY A 563 -42.37 -5.19 3.52
CA GLY A 563 -42.96 -4.24 4.46
C GLY A 563 -44.20 -3.51 3.92
N ALA A 564 -44.84 -2.70 4.77
CA ALA A 564 -45.96 -1.83 4.38
C ALA A 564 -45.47 -0.73 3.42
N PRO A 565 -46.13 -0.51 2.26
CA PRO A 565 -45.71 0.51 1.30
C PRO A 565 -45.95 1.93 1.83
N LEU A 566 -44.99 2.84 1.59
CA LEU A 566 -45.09 4.25 1.92
C LEU A 566 -45.18 5.09 0.62
N PRO A 567 -46.39 5.43 0.14
CA PRO A 567 -46.54 6.21 -1.08
C PRO A 567 -46.03 7.64 -0.89
N GLY A 568 -45.41 8.22 -1.93
CA GLY A 568 -44.96 9.62 -1.94
C GLY A 568 -43.54 9.88 -1.41
N ILE A 569 -42.76 8.85 -1.12
CA ILE A 569 -41.34 8.99 -0.71
C ILE A 569 -40.43 8.29 -1.73
N GLY A 570 -39.71 9.07 -2.53
CA GLY A 570 -38.83 8.55 -3.58
C GLY A 570 -39.57 7.80 -4.70
N ASP A 571 -38.86 6.93 -5.40
CA ASP A 571 -39.41 6.05 -6.44
C ASP A 571 -40.20 4.87 -5.84
N GLU A 572 -39.70 4.31 -4.74
CA GLU A 572 -40.36 3.24 -3.97
C GLU A 572 -39.91 3.28 -2.51
N ALA A 573 -40.84 3.14 -1.56
CA ALA A 573 -40.54 3.11 -0.14
C ALA A 573 -41.40 2.11 0.63
N TYR A 574 -40.81 1.52 1.67
CA TYR A 574 -41.44 0.52 2.53
C TYR A 574 -41.06 0.74 3.99
N GLN A 575 -41.95 0.36 4.89
CA GLN A 575 -41.77 0.40 6.34
C GLN A 575 -42.01 -0.98 6.95
N GLY A 576 -41.20 -1.32 7.94
CA GLY A 576 -41.52 -2.35 8.93
C GLY A 576 -41.52 -1.76 10.33
N ASP A 577 -41.67 -2.61 11.35
CA ASP A 577 -41.88 -2.18 12.75
C ASP A 577 -40.83 -1.20 13.28
N ARG A 578 -39.60 -1.26 12.76
CA ARG A 578 -38.45 -0.51 13.28
C ARG A 578 -37.53 0.07 12.23
N TRP A 579 -37.93 -0.01 10.97
CA TRP A 579 -37.11 0.45 9.86
C TRP A 579 -38.02 1.00 8.77
N ALA A 580 -37.49 1.96 8.01
CA ALA A 580 -38.10 2.45 6.80
C ALA A 580 -37.00 2.60 5.75
N ILE A 581 -37.30 2.22 4.52
CA ILE A 581 -36.34 2.24 3.40
C ILE A 581 -37.00 2.85 2.18
N ALA A 582 -36.26 3.67 1.45
CA ALA A 582 -36.71 4.28 0.20
C ALA A 582 -35.60 4.21 -0.84
N ARG A 583 -35.99 4.12 -2.10
CA ARG A 583 -35.11 4.29 -3.25
C ARG A 583 -35.45 5.60 -3.95
N SER A 584 -34.43 6.37 -4.32
CA SER A 584 -34.53 7.53 -5.21
C SER A 584 -33.44 7.39 -6.26
N GLY A 585 -33.81 7.09 -7.50
CA GLY A 585 -32.86 6.74 -8.56
C GLY A 585 -32.04 5.49 -8.21
N ASP A 586 -30.71 5.62 -8.19
CA ASP A 586 -29.76 4.55 -7.84
C ASP A 586 -29.36 4.55 -6.35
N LEU A 587 -29.86 5.53 -5.57
CA LEU A 587 -29.60 5.64 -4.13
C LEU A 587 -30.72 4.99 -3.33
N VAL A 588 -30.33 4.22 -2.32
CA VAL A 588 -31.24 3.61 -1.36
C VAL A 588 -30.89 4.12 0.03
N VAL A 589 -31.87 4.74 0.69
CA VAL A 589 -31.75 5.23 2.06
C VAL A 589 -32.56 4.34 2.97
N SER A 590 -31.94 3.87 4.05
CA SER A 590 -32.58 3.10 5.11
C SER A 590 -32.39 3.82 6.44
N VAL A 591 -33.48 4.06 7.15
CA VAL A 591 -33.49 4.56 8.52
C VAL A 591 -34.00 3.43 9.42
N ARG A 592 -33.27 3.12 10.49
CA ARG A 592 -33.63 2.09 11.47
C ARG A 592 -33.55 2.66 12.88
N ALA A 593 -34.57 2.45 13.69
CA ALA A 593 -34.49 2.68 15.12
C ALA A 593 -33.83 1.46 15.78
N GLU A 594 -32.79 1.65 16.60
CA GLU A 594 -32.09 0.59 17.37
C GLU A 594 -32.40 0.68 18.88
N GLY A 595 -32.23 -0.41 19.64
CA GLY A 595 -32.48 -0.46 21.09
C GLY A 595 -33.97 -0.49 21.54
N ARG A 596 -34.28 -0.42 22.84
CA ARG A 596 -35.67 -0.25 23.34
C ARG A 596 -36.21 1.19 23.17
N ALA A 597 -35.68 1.94 22.21
CA ALA A 597 -36.21 3.24 21.86
C ALA A 597 -37.59 3.03 21.21
N GLU A 598 -38.65 3.14 22.01
CA GLU A 598 -40.00 3.33 21.48
C GLU A 598 -40.00 4.65 20.72
N LEU A 599 -40.21 4.60 19.41
CA LEU A 599 -40.53 5.79 18.66
C LEU A 599 -41.88 6.28 19.21
N PRO A 600 -41.96 7.49 19.77
CA PRO A 600 -43.16 7.96 20.45
C PRO A 600 -44.38 8.01 19.51
N HIS A 601 -44.16 8.11 18.19
CA HIS A 601 -45.22 8.08 17.20
C HIS A 601 -44.83 7.19 15.99
N PRO A 602 -45.76 6.38 15.46
CA PRO A 602 -45.51 5.51 14.31
C PRO A 602 -45.16 6.28 13.01
N GLY A 603 -45.51 7.57 12.95
CA GLY A 603 -45.18 8.45 11.82
C GLY A 603 -43.73 8.98 11.80
N ASN A 604 -42.95 8.76 12.87
CA ASN A 604 -41.61 9.34 12.97
C ASN A 604 -40.60 8.70 12.00
N LEU A 605 -40.71 7.40 11.72
CA LEU A 605 -39.84 6.72 10.75
C LEU A 605 -40.13 7.15 9.29
N PRO A 606 -41.39 7.18 8.83
CA PRO A 606 -41.74 7.77 7.53
C PRO A 606 -41.28 9.21 7.38
N TRP A 607 -41.42 10.02 8.43
CA TRP A 607 -40.98 11.41 8.41
C TRP A 607 -39.46 11.55 8.29
N LEU A 608 -38.68 10.79 9.07
CA LEU A 608 -37.21 10.76 8.95
C LEU A 608 -36.77 10.29 7.56
N LEU A 609 -37.41 9.24 7.03
CA LEU A 609 -37.10 8.72 5.71
C LEU A 609 -37.42 9.74 4.61
N SER A 610 -38.58 10.39 4.68
CA SER A 610 -38.97 11.46 3.74
C SER A 610 -37.99 12.62 3.78
N THR A 611 -37.60 13.05 4.98
CA THR A 611 -36.61 14.11 5.17
C THR A 611 -35.26 13.73 4.56
N ALA A 612 -34.77 12.51 4.83
CA ALA A 612 -33.51 12.03 4.29
C ALA A 612 -33.53 11.91 2.76
N VAL A 613 -34.64 11.44 2.17
CA VAL A 613 -34.80 11.31 0.71
C VAL A 613 -34.88 12.68 0.03
N SER A 614 -35.55 13.66 0.64
CA SER A 614 -35.66 15.03 0.10
C SER A 614 -34.32 15.79 0.01
N ARG A 615 -33.29 15.30 0.71
CA ARG A 615 -31.93 15.86 0.72
C ARG A 615 -30.96 15.10 -0.17
N LEU A 616 -31.42 14.06 -0.86
CA LEU A 616 -30.58 13.38 -1.85
C LEU A 616 -30.38 14.30 -3.07
N PRO A 617 -29.20 14.29 -3.71
CA PRO A 617 -29.00 15.00 -4.96
C PRO A 617 -29.95 14.42 -6.03
N ASP A 618 -30.69 15.30 -6.71
CA ASP A 618 -31.58 14.94 -7.82
C ASP A 618 -30.74 14.43 -9.01
N ASP A 619 -30.60 13.11 -9.12
CA ASP A 619 -29.80 12.47 -10.18
C ASP A 619 -30.66 12.06 -11.40
N GLN A 620 -31.80 12.74 -11.67
CA GLN A 620 -32.60 12.48 -12.87
C GLN A 620 -32.58 13.65 -13.88
N PRO A 621 -32.26 13.38 -15.17
CA PRO A 621 -32.70 14.26 -16.24
C PRO A 621 -34.23 14.21 -16.29
N ARG A 622 -34.89 15.37 -16.13
CA ARG A 622 -36.33 15.50 -16.38
C ARG A 622 -36.62 15.00 -17.79
N ARG A 623 -37.32 13.86 -17.92
CA ARG A 623 -37.95 13.50 -19.19
C ARG A 623 -38.97 14.58 -19.50
N ASP A 624 -38.69 15.32 -20.57
CA ASP A 624 -39.58 16.35 -21.10
C ASP A 624 -40.91 15.68 -21.52
N PRO A 625 -42.08 16.09 -20.98
CA PRO A 625 -43.37 15.48 -21.31
C PRO A 625 -43.89 15.90 -22.71
N SER A 626 -43.08 16.55 -23.53
CA SER A 626 -43.46 17.12 -24.83
C SER A 626 -43.37 16.14 -26.01
N SER A 627 -42.91 14.89 -25.83
CA SER A 627 -42.82 13.90 -26.91
C SER A 627 -43.98 12.89 -26.92
N PHE A 628 -45.23 13.35 -26.87
CA PHE A 628 -46.40 12.55 -27.26
C PHE A 628 -47.50 13.45 -27.82
N SER A 629 -47.33 13.85 -29.09
CA SER A 629 -48.37 14.36 -29.99
C SER A 629 -47.70 14.52 -31.36
N ALA A 630 -48.15 13.97 -32.48
CA ALA A 630 -49.34 13.22 -32.88
C ALA A 630 -49.04 12.61 -34.28
N PRO A 631 -50.08 12.22 -35.03
CA PRO A 631 -50.66 10.88 -35.18
C PRO A 631 -49.85 9.86 -35.99
#